data_AF-A0A8R1W7F2-F1
#
_entry.id   AF-A0A8R1W7F2-F1
#
_cell.length_a   1.000
_cell.length_b   1.000
_cell.length_c   1.000
_cell.angle_alpha   90.00
_cell.angle_beta   90.00
_cell.angle_gamma   90.00
#
_symmetry.space_group_name_H-M   'P 1'
#
loop_
_entity.id
_entity.type
_entity.pdbx_description
1 polymer ?
#
loop_
_entity_poly.entity_id
_entity_poly.type
_entity_poly.pdbx_seq_one_letter_code
_entity_poly.pdbx_strand_id
1 'polypeptide(L)'
;MNTSSKLSTKGKGGSTSIADRLEVRLTNLEKKITNLVSLLSISECLSNPCQNGGICVDLYNGFQCNCPNNWQVSAKIIILISG
;
A
#
# COMPACT_ATOMS: atom_id res chain seq x y z
N MET A 1 9.89 21.82 16.08
CA MET A 1 10.17 21.69 14.63
C MET A 1 9.68 20.33 14.17
N ASN A 2 8.47 20.27 13.65
CA ASN A 2 8.01 19.17 12.80
C ASN A 2 7.07 19.79 11.78
N THR A 3 7.59 20.00 10.58
CA THR A 3 6.87 20.62 9.47
C THR A 3 5.99 19.55 8.84
N SER A 4 4.73 19.48 9.25
CA SER A 4 3.72 18.71 8.53
C SER A 4 3.71 19.16 7.08
N SER A 5 4.16 18.26 6.20
CA SER A 5 4.36 18.50 4.80
C SER A 5 3.05 18.95 4.16
N LYS A 6 3.08 20.11 3.50
CA LYS A 6 2.03 20.59 2.59
C LYS A 6 1.68 19.48 1.60
N LEU A 7 0.55 18.81 1.80
CA LEU A 7 -0.10 18.12 0.69
C LEU A 7 -0.79 19.21 -0.14
N SER A 8 -0.09 19.69 -1.16
CA SER A 8 -0.67 20.55 -2.17
C SER A 8 -1.75 19.75 -2.89
N THR A 9 -3.01 19.92 -2.47
CA THR A 9 -4.16 19.51 -3.27
C THR A 9 -4.16 20.42 -4.49
N LYS A 10 -3.53 19.95 -5.57
CA LYS A 10 -3.58 20.60 -6.87
C LYS A 10 -5.04 20.60 -7.31
N GLY A 11 -5.73 21.71 -7.06
CA GLY A 11 -7.04 21.99 -7.63
C GLY A 11 -6.92 21.94 -9.16
N LYS A 12 -7.37 20.85 -9.76
CA LYS A 12 -7.66 20.81 -11.19
C LYS A 12 -9.05 21.38 -11.39
N GLY A 13 -9.12 22.71 -11.50
CA GLY A 13 -10.12 23.33 -12.35
C GLY A 13 -9.77 22.98 -13.79
N GLY A 14 -10.50 22.02 -14.36
CA GLY A 14 -10.34 21.56 -15.73
C GLY A 14 -11.57 20.75 -16.10
N SER A 15 -12.19 21.07 -17.22
CA SER A 15 -13.39 20.42 -17.77
C SER A 15 -13.42 18.94 -17.43
N THR A 16 -14.33 18.51 -16.56
CA THR A 16 -14.42 17.13 -16.07
C THR A 16 -14.76 16.22 -17.23
N SER A 17 -13.72 15.70 -17.88
CA SER A 17 -13.87 14.78 -19.00
C SER A 17 -14.57 13.52 -18.52
N ILE A 18 -15.19 12.80 -19.45
CA ILE A 18 -15.65 11.43 -19.20
C ILE A 18 -14.48 10.60 -18.66
N ALA A 19 -13.26 10.83 -19.14
CA ALA A 19 -12.05 10.20 -18.62
C ALA A 19 -11.83 10.50 -17.13
N ASP A 20 -11.93 11.75 -16.69
CA ASP A 20 -11.75 12.11 -15.27
C ASP A 20 -12.83 11.50 -14.38
N ARG A 21 -14.07 11.42 -14.87
CA ARG A 21 -15.19 10.81 -14.14
C ARG A 21 -15.03 9.29 -14.04
N LEU A 22 -14.53 8.65 -15.09
CA LEU A 22 -14.22 7.23 -15.08
C LEU A 22 -13.04 6.94 -14.14
N GLU A 23 -12.02 7.80 -14.12
CA GLU A 23 -10.87 7.68 -13.22
C GLU A 23 -11.29 7.78 -11.74
N VAL A 24 -12.15 8.74 -11.41
CA VAL A 24 -12.70 8.86 -10.05
C VAL A 24 -13.52 7.62 -9.68
N ARG A 25 -14.29 7.06 -10.62
CA ARG A 25 -15.04 5.83 -10.36
C ARG A 25 -14.12 4.62 -10.19
N LEU A 26 -13.08 4.51 -11.01
CA LEU A 26 -12.09 3.45 -10.95
C LEU A 26 -11.37 3.47 -9.61
N THR A 27 -10.82 4.61 -9.21
CA THR A 27 -10.14 4.79 -7.92
C THR A 27 -11.06 4.54 -6.71
N ASN A 28 -12.35 4.87 -6.82
CA ASN A 28 -13.34 4.55 -5.78
C ASN A 28 -13.67 3.06 -5.71
N LEU A 29 -13.71 2.37 -6.86
CA LEU A 29 -13.89 0.92 -6.90
C LEU A 29 -12.67 0.21 -6.35
N GLU A 30 -11.46 0.65 -6.69
CA GLU A 30 -10.21 0.14 -6.15
C GLU A 30 -10.18 0.25 -4.62
N LYS A 31 -10.54 1.40 -4.05
CA LYS A 31 -10.65 1.57 -2.59
C LYS A 31 -11.63 0.60 -1.94
N LYS A 32 -12.77 0.34 -2.58
CA LYS A 32 -13.76 -0.64 -2.08
C LYS A 32 -13.20 -2.05 -2.14
N ILE A 33 -12.50 -2.39 -3.23
CA ILE A 33 -11.83 -3.69 -3.38
C ILE A 33 -10.76 -3.84 -2.29
N THR A 34 -9.91 -2.85 -2.06
CA THR A 34 -8.91 -2.87 -0.98
C THR A 34 -9.54 -3.04 0.39
N ASN A 35 -10.65 -2.34 0.68
CA ASN A 35 -11.36 -2.47 1.94
C ASN A 35 -11.90 -3.90 2.13
N LEU A 36 -12.50 -4.49 1.09
CA LEU A 36 -13.00 -5.87 1.13
C LEU A 36 -11.86 -6.88 1.30
N VAL A 37 -10.74 -6.67 0.62
CA VAL A 37 -9.55 -7.51 0.74
C VAL A 37 -9.02 -7.46 2.17
N SER A 38 -8.94 -6.27 2.79
CA SER A 38 -8.51 -6.12 4.18
C SER A 38 -9.38 -6.84 5.21
N LEU A 39 -10.63 -7.19 4.87
CA LEU A 39 -11.50 -8.00 5.74
C LEU A 39 -11.28 -9.51 5.56
N LEU A 40 -10.65 -9.91 4.46
CA LEU A 40 -10.40 -11.31 4.10
C LEU A 40 -8.90 -11.70 4.24
N SER A 41 -7.99 -10.73 4.17
CA SER A 41 -6.55 -10.94 4.33
C SER A 41 -6.11 -10.67 5.76
N ILE A 42 -5.42 -11.65 6.36
CA ILE A 42 -4.68 -11.43 7.61
C ILE A 42 -3.45 -10.61 7.25
N SER A 43 -3.33 -9.39 7.77
CA SER A 43 -2.12 -8.59 7.56
C SER A 43 -0.92 -9.35 8.10
N GLU A 44 0.01 -9.72 7.23
CA GLU A 44 1.18 -10.51 7.62
C GLU A 44 2.13 -9.70 8.54
N CYS A 45 1.98 -8.38 8.55
CA CYS A 45 2.69 -7.49 9.47
C CYS A 45 2.26 -7.63 10.94
N LEU A 46 1.06 -8.15 11.24
CA LEU A 46 0.60 -8.32 12.63
C LEU A 46 1.47 -9.30 13.43
N SER A 47 2.16 -10.22 12.75
CA SER A 47 3.09 -11.16 13.39
C SER A 47 4.46 -10.54 13.69
N ASN A 48 4.64 -9.24 13.44
CA ASN A 48 5.92 -8.51 13.53
C ASN A 48 7.09 -9.30 12.90
N PRO A 49 7.00 -9.66 11.61
CA PRO A 49 7.99 -10.52 10.96
C PRO A 49 9.34 -9.83 10.72
N CYS A 50 9.39 -8.50 10.78
CA CYS A 50 10.60 -7.72 10.51
C CYS A 50 11.51 -7.65 11.74
N GLN A 51 12.73 -8.16 11.59
CA GLN A 51 13.76 -8.12 12.64
C GLN A 51 14.61 -6.84 12.55
N ASN A 52 15.43 -6.60 13.57
CA ASN A 52 16.45 -5.54 13.60
C ASN A 52 15.89 -4.12 13.37
N GLY A 53 14.67 -3.85 13.83
CA GLY A 53 14.03 -2.53 13.68
C GLY A 53 13.56 -2.23 12.25
N GLY A 54 13.39 -3.24 11.40
CA GLY A 54 12.78 -3.08 10.08
C GLY A 54 11.31 -2.68 10.16
N ILE A 55 10.88 -1.80 9.25
CA ILE A 55 9.49 -1.35 9.15
C ILE A 55 8.72 -2.35 8.26
N CYS A 56 7.66 -2.95 8.79
CA CYS A 56 6.79 -3.83 8.02
C CYS A 56 5.80 -3.04 7.18
N VAL A 57 5.71 -3.38 5.90
CA VAL A 57 4.73 -2.84 4.95
C VAL A 57 3.89 -3.99 4.42
N ASP A 58 2.59 -3.92 4.68
CA ASP A 58 1.59 -4.88 4.20
C ASP A 58 1.36 -4.71 2.69
N LEU A 59 1.29 -5.82 1.96
CA LEU A 59 1.05 -5.87 0.52
C LEU A 59 -0.14 -6.79 0.24
N TYR A 60 -0.74 -6.68 -0.95
CA TYR A 60 -1.92 -7.46 -1.35
C TYR A 60 -1.76 -9.00 -1.24
N ASN A 61 -0.52 -9.52 -1.26
CA ASN A 61 -0.22 -10.96 -1.18
C ASN A 61 1.09 -11.23 -0.42
N GLY A 62 1.32 -10.50 0.67
CA GLY A 62 2.51 -10.67 1.49
C GLY A 62 2.91 -9.41 2.24
N PHE A 63 4.15 -9.39 2.72
CA PHE A 63 4.73 -8.23 3.39
C PHE A 63 6.14 -7.93 2.89
N GLN A 64 6.54 -6.68 3.07
CA GLN A 64 7.87 -6.19 2.80
C GLN A 64 8.47 -5.62 4.09
N CYS A 65 9.68 -6.04 4.44
CA CYS A 65 10.45 -5.41 5.51
C CYS A 65 11.42 -4.38 4.94
N ASN A 66 11.23 -3.11 5.31
CA ASN A 66 12.13 -2.02 5.01
C ASN A 66 13.14 -1.86 6.15
N CYS A 67 14.33 -2.42 5.97
CA CYS A 67 15.39 -2.34 6.97
C CYS A 67 16.22 -1.05 6.81
N PRO A 68 16.59 -0.36 7.91
CA PRO A 68 17.27 0.94 7.87
C PRO A 68 18.70 0.91 7.28
N ASN A 69 19.35 -0.25 7.29
CA ASN A 69 20.74 -0.40 6.86
C ASN A 69 20.87 -0.97 5.45
N ASN A 70 20.20 -0.40 4.43
CA ASN A 70 20.45 -0.71 3.01
C ASN A 70 20.58 -2.22 2.66
N TRP A 71 19.98 -3.09 3.48
CA TRP A 71 20.18 -4.53 3.50
C TRP A 71 18.79 -5.17 3.56
N GLN A 72 18.49 -5.88 2.49
CA GLN A 72 17.36 -6.79 2.31
C GLN A 72 16.00 -6.11 2.42
N VAL A 73 15.48 -5.73 1.26
CA VAL A 73 14.04 -5.82 1.01
C VAL A 73 13.66 -7.30 1.11
N SER A 74 13.33 -7.78 2.31
CA SER A 74 12.82 -9.14 2.50
C SER A 74 11.34 -9.13 2.12
N ALA A 75 11.02 -9.56 0.91
CA ALA A 75 9.66 -9.76 0.44
C ALA A 75 9.30 -11.24 0.59
N LYS A 76 8.31 -11.54 1.44
CA LYS A 76 7.69 -12.88 1.48
C LYS A 76 6.41 -12.80 0.66
N ILE A 77 6.50 -13.15 -0.62
CA ILE A 77 5.32 -13.32 -1.48
C ILE A 77 4.86 -14.76 -1.27
N ILE A 78 3.62 -14.96 -0.79
CA ILE A 78 3.00 -16.29 -0.81
C ILE A 78 2.65 -16.60 -2.27
N ILE A 79 3.63 -17.03 -3.04
CA ILE A 79 3.40 -17.92 -4.18
C ILE A 79 3.83 -19.30 -3.70
N LEU A 80 2.86 -20.07 -3.17
CA LEU A 80 3.04 -21.49 -2.90
C LEU A 80 3.16 -22.25 -4.22
N ILE A 81 4.27 -22.09 -4.94
CA ILE A 81 4.81 -23.09 -5.87
C ILE A 81 6.34 -23.06 -5.79
N SER A 82 6.89 -23.52 -4.69
CA SER A 82 8.28 -24.01 -4.60
C SER A 82 8.29 -25.01 -3.45
N GLY A 83 8.49 -26.28 -3.78
CA GLY A 83 8.33 -27.44 -2.89
C GLY A 83 9.33 -27.53 -1.76
#